data_AF-A0A1M6ZZQ4-F1
#
_entry.id   AF-A0A1M6ZZQ4-F1
#
_cell.length_a   1.000
_cell.length_b   1.000
_cell.length_c   1.000
_cell.angle_alpha   90.00
_cell.angle_beta   90.00
_cell.angle_gamma   90.00
#
_symmetry.space_group_name_H-M   'P 1'
#
loop_
_entity.id
_entity.type
_entity.pdbx_description
1 polymer ?
#
loop_
_entity_poly.entity_id
_entity_poly.type
_entity_poly.pdbx_seq_one_letter_code
_entity_poly.pdbx_strand_id
1 'polypeptide(L)'
;MKFPTRIFTAIITGATFATTLMGCSDINSSWEVKGGGYFKYTVNGEGPYTIDLDKNDVEPPYYVNNQHHYFYFQTQLSASSRKDQFALLVNNPSTGKDLTPVARASINGRMQNVTWMKAEGSSQSPIIPDSSSIHFDEIIGDSLWTADLNLYFKDCRSGSCKDALPPLHVKGRLRYWVPEDER
;
A
#
# COMPACT_ATOMS: atom_id res chain seq x y z
N MET A 1 -13.59 -10.45 77.71
CA MET A 1 -13.93 -9.19 78.41
C MET A 1 -13.05 -8.07 77.88
N LYS A 2 -13.68 -6.98 77.41
CA LYS A 2 -13.23 -5.57 77.40
C LYS A 2 -11.80 -5.24 76.91
N PHE A 3 -11.74 -4.81 75.64
CA PHE A 3 -10.96 -3.66 75.17
C PHE A 3 -11.26 -2.39 76.03
N PRO A 4 -10.40 -1.33 76.09
CA PRO A 4 -10.16 -0.51 74.89
C PRO A 4 -8.93 0.44 74.80
N THR A 5 -8.77 1.01 73.59
CA THR A 5 -8.37 2.39 73.22
C THR A 5 -6.92 2.91 73.28
N ARG A 6 -6.30 2.87 72.09
CA ARG A 6 -5.69 3.96 71.26
C ARG A 6 -4.77 5.03 71.88
N ILE A 7 -3.61 5.22 71.23
CA ILE A 7 -3.08 6.56 70.88
C ILE A 7 -2.63 6.55 69.42
N PHE A 8 -3.09 7.56 68.67
CA PHE A 8 -2.73 7.91 67.31
C PHE A 8 -1.35 8.58 67.25
N THR A 9 -0.54 8.26 66.24
CA THR A 9 0.36 9.25 65.64
C THR A 9 0.46 8.95 64.15
N ALA A 10 -0.04 9.89 63.35
CA ALA A 10 0.16 9.93 61.91
C ALA A 10 1.27 10.95 61.63
N ILE A 11 2.31 10.57 60.88
CA ILE A 11 3.09 11.50 60.07
C ILE A 11 3.38 10.83 58.73
N ILE A 12 2.94 11.54 57.69
CA ILE A 12 3.01 11.31 56.26
C ILE A 12 4.46 11.47 55.79
N THR A 13 4.94 10.62 54.86
CA THR A 13 5.75 11.01 53.68
C THR A 13 6.22 9.78 52.92
N GLY A 14 6.11 9.78 51.59
CA GLY A 14 6.91 8.91 50.72
C GLY A 14 6.10 8.16 49.69
N ALA A 15 5.88 8.80 48.54
CA ALA A 15 5.31 8.21 47.35
C ALA A 15 6.19 7.07 46.82
N THR A 16 5.57 5.97 46.39
CA THR A 16 5.91 5.33 45.11
C THR A 16 4.75 4.45 44.68
N PHE A 17 3.93 4.99 43.77
CA PHE A 17 3.09 4.17 42.91
C PHE A 17 4.03 3.29 42.09
N ALA A 18 4.18 2.03 42.48
CA ALA A 18 4.69 1.01 41.58
C ALA A 18 3.57 0.70 40.58
N THR A 19 3.41 1.58 39.59
CA THR A 19 2.74 1.25 38.35
C THR A 19 3.50 0.08 37.76
N THR A 20 2.95 -1.12 37.90
CA THR A 20 3.25 -2.25 37.03
C THR A 20 3.05 -1.75 35.61
N LEU A 21 4.16 -1.39 34.97
CA LEU A 21 4.24 -1.22 33.53
C LEU A 21 3.72 -2.52 32.93
N MET A 22 2.46 -2.49 32.51
CA MET A 22 2.00 -3.28 31.38
C MET A 22 2.99 -2.96 30.27
N GLY A 23 3.99 -3.83 30.13
CA GLY A 23 4.90 -3.77 29.02
C GLY A 23 4.04 -3.84 27.76
N CYS A 24 3.95 -2.71 27.06
CA CYS A 24 3.56 -2.64 25.67
C CYS A 24 4.65 -3.30 24.81
N SER A 25 4.91 -4.59 25.06
CA SER A 25 5.44 -5.52 24.07
C SER A 25 4.18 -5.99 23.36
N ASP A 26 3.76 -5.45 22.22
CA ASP A 26 4.41 -5.59 20.93
C ASP A 26 3.73 -4.66 19.90
N ILE A 27 3.96 -3.34 19.97
CA ILE A 27 3.53 -2.41 18.91
C ILE A 27 4.61 -2.20 17.84
N ASN A 28 5.82 -2.75 18.05
CA ASN A 28 6.98 -2.51 17.19
C ASN A 28 7.69 -3.78 16.69
N SER A 29 7.13 -4.97 16.97
CA SER A 29 7.65 -6.22 16.41
C SER A 29 6.89 -6.54 15.12
N SER A 30 7.40 -6.05 13.98
CA SER A 30 7.27 -6.62 12.62
C SER A 30 7.20 -5.56 11.50
N TRP A 31 8.02 -4.49 11.57
CA TRP A 31 8.19 -3.56 10.44
C TRP A 31 9.37 -3.89 9.52
N GLU A 32 10.23 -4.82 9.91
CA GLU A 32 11.23 -5.39 9.00
C GLU A 32 10.63 -6.57 8.24
N VAL A 33 9.79 -6.25 7.26
CA VAL A 33 9.67 -7.15 6.10
C VAL A 33 10.98 -6.98 5.34
N LYS A 34 11.76 -8.06 5.23
CA LYS A 34 13.03 -8.12 4.49
C LYS A 34 12.79 -7.75 3.02
N GLY A 35 12.78 -6.46 2.70
CA GLY A 35 12.31 -5.95 1.43
C GLY A 35 10.81 -6.13 1.24
N GLY A 36 10.11 -5.10 0.78
CA GLY A 36 8.72 -5.27 0.37
C GLY A 36 7.85 -4.05 0.65
N GLY A 37 6.55 -4.25 0.58
CA GLY A 37 5.57 -3.20 0.77
C GLY A 37 4.18 -3.77 0.93
N TYR A 38 3.19 -2.91 0.81
CA TYR A 38 1.81 -3.33 0.67
C TYR A 38 1.07 -2.41 -0.29
N PHE A 39 0.00 -2.97 -0.86
CA PHE A 39 -1.07 -2.24 -1.52
C PHE A 39 -2.39 -2.54 -0.80
N LYS A 40 -2.90 -1.55 -0.07
CA LYS A 40 -4.22 -1.61 0.58
C LYS A 40 -5.24 -0.92 -0.30
N TYR A 41 -6.38 -1.55 -0.58
CA TYR A 41 -7.33 -0.98 -1.53
C TYR A 41 -8.78 -1.38 -1.26
N THR A 42 -9.70 -0.64 -1.87
CA THR A 42 -11.13 -0.96 -1.99
C THR A 42 -11.51 -1.01 -3.45
N VAL A 43 -12.51 -1.83 -3.81
CA VAL A 43 -13.09 -1.88 -5.15
C VAL A 43 -14.57 -1.51 -5.04
N ASN A 44 -15.00 -0.45 -5.72
CA ASN A 44 -16.37 0.11 -5.64
C ASN A 44 -16.84 0.35 -4.20
N GLY A 45 -15.92 0.70 -3.30
CA GLY A 45 -16.20 0.91 -1.87
C GLY A 45 -16.18 -0.36 -1.01
N GLU A 46 -16.04 -1.55 -1.59
CA GLU A 46 -15.89 -2.81 -0.86
C GLU A 46 -14.41 -3.03 -0.47
N GLY A 47 -14.16 -3.49 0.75
CA GLY A 47 -12.82 -3.70 1.32
C GLY A 47 -12.73 -3.24 2.78
N PRO A 48 -11.53 -2.95 3.32
CA PRO A 48 -10.24 -2.93 2.62
C PRO A 48 -9.67 -4.33 2.38
N TYR A 49 -9.00 -4.47 1.24
CA TYR A 49 -8.16 -5.62 0.88
C TYR A 49 -6.70 -5.21 0.99
N THR A 50 -5.81 -6.18 1.18
CA THR A 50 -4.36 -5.95 1.26
C THR A 50 -3.66 -7.00 0.41
N ILE A 51 -2.71 -6.54 -0.41
CA ILE A 51 -1.74 -7.37 -1.10
C ILE A 51 -0.37 -6.95 -0.58
N ASP A 52 0.36 -7.90 0.02
CA ASP A 52 1.76 -7.69 0.35
C ASP A 52 2.58 -7.67 -0.95
N LEU A 53 3.54 -6.76 -1.03
CA LEU A 53 4.40 -6.57 -2.19
C LEU A 53 5.77 -7.13 -1.88
N ASP A 54 6.20 -8.07 -2.72
CA ASP A 54 7.58 -8.55 -2.69
C ASP A 54 8.50 -7.60 -3.46
N LYS A 55 9.81 -7.78 -3.27
CA LYS A 55 10.83 -6.98 -3.96
C LYS A 55 10.73 -7.01 -5.49
N ASN A 56 10.29 -8.15 -6.05
CA ASN A 56 10.18 -8.33 -7.51
C ASN A 56 8.87 -7.77 -8.07
N ASP A 57 7.95 -7.35 -7.21
CA ASP A 57 6.66 -6.81 -7.63
C ASP A 57 6.74 -5.31 -7.94
N VAL A 58 7.82 -4.62 -7.52
CA VAL A 58 7.97 -3.17 -7.63
C VAL A 58 9.31 -2.79 -8.23
N GLU A 59 9.29 -1.88 -9.19
CA GLU A 59 10.44 -1.33 -9.88
C GLU A 59 10.40 0.21 -9.72
N PRO A 60 11.01 0.76 -8.65
CA PRO A 60 11.09 2.20 -8.45
C PRO A 60 12.18 2.83 -9.32
N PRO A 61 12.06 4.12 -9.69
CA PRO A 61 13.16 4.85 -10.29
C PRO A 61 14.38 4.77 -9.38
N TYR A 62 15.55 4.42 -9.94
CA TYR A 62 16.85 4.35 -9.25
C TYR A 62 17.15 3.07 -8.46
N TYR A 63 16.78 1.92 -9.01
CA TYR A 63 17.28 0.63 -8.50
C TYR A 63 18.76 0.43 -8.85
N VAL A 64 19.55 -0.22 -7.97
CA VAL A 64 20.95 -0.55 -8.26
C VAL A 64 21.02 -1.36 -9.55
N ASN A 65 21.66 -0.79 -10.58
CA ASN A 65 21.79 -1.31 -11.96
C ASN A 65 20.65 -1.04 -12.95
N ASN A 66 19.58 -0.31 -12.58
CA ASN A 66 18.53 0.07 -13.53
C ASN A 66 18.04 1.50 -13.26
N GLN A 67 18.54 2.45 -14.05
CA GLN A 67 18.08 3.83 -14.03
C GLN A 67 17.02 4.03 -15.11
N HIS A 68 15.77 4.11 -14.68
CA HIS A 68 14.64 4.50 -15.51
C HIS A 68 13.88 5.65 -14.85
N HIS A 69 12.97 6.24 -15.61
CA HIS A 69 12.20 7.42 -15.20
C HIS A 69 10.78 7.08 -14.73
N TYR A 70 10.44 5.81 -14.57
CA TYR A 70 9.10 5.38 -14.17
C TYR A 70 9.08 4.66 -12.82
N PHE A 71 7.95 4.71 -12.12
CA PHE A 71 7.63 3.78 -11.05
C PHE A 71 6.67 2.74 -11.62
N TYR A 72 7.01 1.47 -11.49
CA TYR A 72 6.16 0.37 -11.90
C TYR A 72 5.90 -0.56 -10.72
N PHE A 73 4.67 -1.06 -10.59
CA PHE A 73 4.45 -2.26 -9.80
C PHE A 73 3.48 -3.20 -10.49
N GLN A 74 3.67 -4.49 -10.27
CA GLN A 74 2.75 -5.53 -10.67
C GLN A 74 2.62 -6.57 -9.56
N THR A 75 1.42 -6.70 -9.01
CA THR A 75 1.16 -7.73 -8.00
C THR A 75 1.08 -9.12 -8.61
N GLN A 76 1.32 -10.13 -7.78
CA GLN A 76 1.06 -11.52 -8.14
C GLN A 76 -0.40 -11.90 -7.84
N LEU A 77 -1.01 -12.66 -8.75
CA LEU A 77 -2.39 -13.14 -8.57
C LEU A 77 -2.55 -14.01 -7.30
N SER A 78 -1.50 -14.74 -6.92
CA SER A 78 -1.43 -15.57 -5.71
C SER A 78 -1.44 -14.75 -4.42
N ALA A 79 -0.97 -13.50 -4.46
CA ALA A 79 -0.87 -12.63 -3.29
C ALA A 79 -2.24 -12.06 -2.87
N SER A 80 -3.25 -12.10 -3.74
CA SER A 80 -4.62 -11.71 -3.42
C SER A 80 -5.49 -12.91 -3.07
N SER A 81 -6.11 -12.90 -1.89
CA SER A 81 -7.16 -13.87 -1.51
C SER A 81 -8.35 -13.83 -2.47
N ARG A 82 -8.73 -12.63 -2.93
CA ARG A 82 -9.77 -12.39 -3.95
C ARG A 82 -9.35 -12.74 -5.38
N LYS A 83 -8.11 -13.15 -5.65
CA LYS A 83 -7.57 -13.28 -7.02
C LYS A 83 -7.61 -11.95 -7.80
N ASP A 84 -7.42 -10.83 -7.12
CA ASP A 84 -7.16 -9.57 -7.77
C ASP A 84 -5.68 -9.50 -8.21
N GLN A 85 -5.43 -8.81 -9.31
CA GLN A 85 -4.09 -8.53 -9.80
C GLN A 85 -4.02 -7.10 -10.33
N PHE A 86 -2.95 -6.39 -10.06
CA PHE A 86 -2.75 -5.01 -10.50
C PHE A 86 -1.43 -4.89 -11.24
N ALA A 87 -1.41 -4.06 -12.27
CA ALA A 87 -0.20 -3.49 -12.84
C ALA A 87 -0.41 -1.98 -12.95
N LEU A 88 0.56 -1.19 -12.51
CA LEU A 88 0.50 0.26 -12.51
C LEU A 88 1.84 0.84 -12.94
N LEU A 89 1.81 1.72 -13.92
CA LEU A 89 2.98 2.46 -14.37
C LEU A 89 2.74 3.96 -14.21
N VAL A 90 3.68 4.64 -13.56
CA VAL A 90 3.71 6.10 -13.43
C VAL A 90 5.01 6.60 -14.02
N ASN A 91 4.94 7.56 -14.92
CA ASN A 91 6.14 8.20 -15.45
C ASN A 91 6.52 9.43 -14.62
N ASN A 92 7.81 9.61 -14.37
CA ASN A 92 8.41 10.69 -13.58
C ASN A 92 7.67 10.93 -12.25
N PRO A 93 7.61 9.93 -11.34
CA PRO A 93 6.93 10.09 -10.06
C PRO A 93 7.57 11.24 -9.26
N SER A 94 6.73 12.03 -8.61
CA SER A 94 7.13 13.20 -7.82
C SER A 94 6.05 13.52 -6.79
N THR A 95 6.47 14.10 -5.66
CA THR A 95 5.56 14.47 -4.58
C THR A 95 4.83 15.78 -4.84
N GLY A 96 3.69 15.99 -4.17
CA GLY A 96 3.00 17.27 -4.11
C GLY A 96 2.13 17.62 -5.32
N LYS A 97 1.88 16.66 -6.22
CA LYS A 97 0.91 16.81 -7.32
C LYS A 97 0.27 15.48 -7.66
N ASP A 98 -0.90 15.55 -8.27
CA ASP A 98 -1.55 14.38 -8.85
C ASP A 98 -0.91 14.01 -10.19
N LEU A 99 -0.67 12.73 -10.37
CA LEU A 99 -0.07 12.12 -11.56
C LEU A 99 -1.10 11.25 -12.26
N THR A 100 -1.09 11.30 -13.59
CA THR A 100 -1.91 10.42 -14.41
C THR A 100 -1.15 9.12 -14.68
N PRO A 101 -1.72 7.95 -14.38
CA PRO A 101 -1.11 6.67 -14.72
C PRO A 101 -0.96 6.48 -16.24
N VAL A 102 0.10 5.81 -16.66
CA VAL A 102 0.34 5.49 -18.06
C VAL A 102 -0.54 4.32 -18.47
N ALA A 103 -1.51 4.56 -19.36
CA ALA A 103 -2.41 3.50 -19.80
C ALA A 103 -1.70 2.48 -20.72
N ARG A 104 -0.92 2.97 -21.69
CA ARG A 104 -0.27 2.15 -22.73
C ARG A 104 1.16 2.57 -22.97
N ALA A 105 2.02 1.61 -23.28
CA ALA A 105 3.40 1.87 -23.70
C ALA A 105 3.80 0.94 -24.86
N SER A 106 4.84 1.33 -25.60
CA SER A 106 5.44 0.49 -26.64
C SER A 106 6.41 -0.49 -26.00
N ILE A 107 6.04 -1.78 -26.01
CA ILE A 107 6.87 -2.88 -25.51
C ILE A 107 7.20 -3.76 -26.71
N ASN A 108 8.49 -3.92 -27.01
CA ASN A 108 8.98 -4.68 -28.18
C ASN A 108 8.34 -4.23 -29.51
N GLY A 109 8.17 -2.91 -29.67
CA GLY A 109 7.58 -2.31 -30.88
C GLY A 109 6.06 -2.46 -30.99
N ARG A 110 5.37 -2.93 -29.94
CA ARG A 110 3.90 -3.08 -29.92
C ARG A 110 3.28 -2.29 -28.78
N MET A 111 2.21 -1.55 -29.08
CA MET A 111 1.46 -0.79 -28.08
C MET A 111 0.60 -1.70 -27.21
N GLN A 112 0.96 -1.84 -25.93
CA GLN A 112 0.32 -2.73 -24.97
C GLN A 112 -0.24 -1.94 -23.78
N ASN A 113 -1.26 -2.47 -23.11
CA ASN A 113 -1.76 -1.90 -21.85
C ASN A 113 -0.74 -2.21 -20.76
N VAL A 114 -0.24 -1.19 -20.08
CA VAL A 114 0.76 -1.33 -19.00
C VAL A 114 0.18 -1.05 -17.63
N THR A 115 -0.91 -0.28 -17.57
CA THR A 115 -1.72 -0.14 -16.36
C THR A 115 -3.07 -0.83 -16.54
N TRP A 116 -3.34 -1.82 -15.70
CA TRP A 116 -4.54 -2.65 -15.76
C TRP A 116 -4.80 -3.33 -14.41
N MET A 117 -6.02 -3.83 -14.22
CA MET A 117 -6.36 -4.72 -13.11
C MET A 117 -7.03 -5.99 -13.61
N LYS A 118 -6.97 -7.08 -12.85
CA LYS A 118 -7.90 -8.21 -12.93
C LYS A 118 -8.66 -8.21 -11.62
N ALA A 119 -9.98 -8.17 -11.67
CA ALA A 119 -10.82 -8.27 -10.49
C ALA A 119 -11.32 -9.70 -10.39
N GLU A 120 -11.16 -10.35 -9.24
CA GLU A 120 -11.76 -11.68 -8.99
C GLU A 120 -11.37 -12.75 -10.03
N GLY A 121 -10.11 -12.70 -10.49
CA GLY A 121 -9.61 -13.61 -11.52
C GLY A 121 -10.12 -13.33 -12.94
N SER A 122 -10.76 -12.18 -13.18
CA SER A 122 -11.28 -11.78 -14.49
C SER A 122 -10.17 -11.57 -15.54
N SER A 123 -10.60 -11.27 -16.77
CA SER A 123 -9.73 -10.72 -17.79
C SER A 123 -9.17 -9.34 -17.39
N GLN A 124 -8.08 -8.95 -18.05
CA GLN A 124 -7.43 -7.65 -17.82
C GLN A 124 -8.36 -6.50 -18.19
N SER A 125 -8.58 -5.66 -17.20
CA SER A 125 -9.35 -4.43 -17.25
C SER A 125 -8.40 -3.24 -17.39
N PRO A 126 -8.32 -2.60 -18.57
CA PRO A 126 -7.45 -1.46 -18.76
C PRO A 126 -7.94 -0.25 -17.97
N ILE A 127 -6.99 0.59 -17.58
CA ILE A 127 -7.29 1.85 -16.88
C ILE A 127 -7.98 2.87 -17.79
N ILE A 128 -8.77 3.74 -17.19
CA ILE A 128 -9.34 4.96 -17.75
C ILE A 128 -8.48 6.12 -17.21
N PRO A 129 -7.41 6.52 -17.93
CA PRO A 129 -6.37 7.40 -17.38
C PRO A 129 -6.92 8.78 -16.99
N ASP A 130 -7.79 9.37 -17.81
CA ASP A 130 -8.32 10.72 -17.60
C ASP A 130 -9.23 10.85 -16.38
N SER A 131 -9.71 9.73 -15.84
CA SER A 131 -10.49 9.68 -14.59
C SER A 131 -9.64 9.26 -13.39
N SER A 132 -8.38 8.88 -13.61
CA SER A 132 -7.53 8.27 -12.61
C SER A 132 -6.42 9.22 -12.15
N SER A 133 -6.11 9.19 -10.86
CA SER A 133 -5.01 9.95 -10.27
C SER A 133 -4.22 9.12 -9.27
N ILE A 134 -2.93 9.45 -9.17
CA ILE A 134 -1.99 8.90 -8.20
C ILE A 134 -1.27 10.06 -7.55
N HIS A 135 -1.21 10.06 -6.22
CA HIS A 135 -0.57 11.10 -5.45
C HIS A 135 0.54 10.48 -4.60
N PHE A 136 1.80 10.74 -4.93
CA PHE A 136 2.90 10.36 -4.06
C PHE A 136 3.02 11.40 -2.95
N ASP A 137 2.76 11.00 -1.71
CA ASP A 137 2.87 11.87 -0.54
C ASP A 137 4.27 11.82 0.09
N GLU A 138 4.99 10.71 -0.08
CA GLU A 138 6.33 10.53 0.46
C GLU A 138 7.22 9.75 -0.53
N ILE A 139 8.32 10.37 -0.95
CA ILE A 139 9.43 9.74 -1.69
C ILE A 139 10.71 10.10 -0.95
N ILE A 140 11.35 9.13 -0.30
CA ILE A 140 12.63 9.34 0.41
C ILE A 140 13.74 8.73 -0.42
N GLY A 141 14.33 9.52 -1.31
CA GLY A 141 15.44 9.09 -2.17
C GLY A 141 15.08 7.80 -2.94
N ASP A 142 15.94 6.80 -2.80
CA ASP A 142 15.78 5.45 -3.34
C ASP A 142 15.11 4.48 -2.34
N SER A 143 14.74 4.92 -1.13
CA SER A 143 14.46 4.02 -0.01
C SER A 143 12.98 3.75 0.27
N LEU A 144 12.10 4.73 0.04
CA LEU A 144 10.69 4.65 0.42
C LEU A 144 9.82 5.37 -0.60
N TRP A 145 8.74 4.71 -0.98
CA TRP A 145 7.73 5.21 -1.90
C TRP A 145 6.35 4.98 -1.31
N THR A 146 5.62 6.06 -1.07
CA THR A 146 4.25 6.02 -0.56
C THR A 146 3.34 6.81 -1.49
N ALA A 147 2.15 6.26 -1.78
CA ALA A 147 1.19 6.92 -2.64
C ALA A 147 -0.26 6.60 -2.29
N ASP A 148 -1.14 7.57 -2.51
CA ASP A 148 -2.58 7.40 -2.59
C ASP A 148 -3.01 7.23 -4.05
N LEU A 149 -3.96 6.33 -4.27
CA LEU A 149 -4.42 5.92 -5.59
C LEU A 149 -5.93 6.10 -5.68
N ASN A 150 -6.38 6.73 -6.76
CA ASN A 150 -7.78 6.89 -7.10
C ASN A 150 -7.94 6.53 -8.58
N LEU A 151 -8.18 5.25 -8.86
CA LEU A 151 -8.07 4.66 -10.20
C LEU A 151 -9.44 4.19 -10.69
N TYR A 152 -9.68 4.33 -11.98
CA TYR A 152 -10.87 3.82 -12.64
C TYR A 152 -10.47 2.88 -13.77
N PHE A 153 -11.02 1.67 -13.75
CA PHE A 153 -10.77 0.66 -14.79
C PHE A 153 -12.06 0.33 -15.51
N LYS A 154 -11.97 -0.06 -16.79
CA LYS A 154 -13.14 -0.61 -17.49
C LYS A 154 -13.64 -1.87 -16.76
N ASP A 155 -14.95 -2.12 -16.73
CA ASP A 155 -15.44 -3.39 -16.19
C ASP A 155 -15.38 -4.49 -17.27
N CYS A 156 -14.44 -5.44 -17.07
CA CYS A 156 -14.26 -6.59 -17.94
C CYS A 156 -14.57 -7.93 -17.25
N ARG A 157 -15.23 -7.91 -16.07
CA ARG A 157 -15.54 -9.12 -15.29
C ARG A 157 -16.44 -10.11 -16.01
N SER A 158 -17.19 -9.65 -17.01
CA SER A 158 -18.05 -10.50 -17.84
C SER A 158 -17.33 -11.25 -18.98
N GLY A 159 -15.99 -11.31 -18.96
CA GLY A 159 -15.16 -11.94 -19.98
C GLY A 159 -14.75 -11.01 -21.13
N SER A 160 -15.50 -9.94 -21.35
CA SER A 160 -15.14 -8.81 -22.21
C SER A 160 -15.42 -7.48 -21.52
N CYS A 161 -14.71 -6.44 -21.92
CA CYS A 161 -14.90 -5.09 -21.42
C CYS A 161 -16.20 -4.50 -22.00
N LYS A 162 -17.10 -4.09 -21.12
CA LYS A 162 -18.40 -3.52 -21.52
C LYS A 162 -18.47 -2.05 -21.15
N ASP A 163 -18.51 -1.18 -22.15
CA ASP A 163 -18.59 0.27 -21.93
C ASP A 163 -19.94 0.72 -21.32
N ALA A 164 -20.97 -0.14 -21.35
CA ALA A 164 -22.26 0.11 -20.70
C ALA A 164 -22.27 -0.15 -19.18
N LEU A 165 -21.26 -0.87 -18.66
CA LEU A 165 -21.14 -1.09 -17.22
C LEU A 165 -20.36 0.09 -16.59
N PRO A 166 -20.70 0.48 -15.34
CA PRO A 166 -19.92 1.49 -14.64
C PRO A 166 -18.47 1.01 -14.48
N PRO A 167 -17.48 1.91 -14.59
CA PRO A 167 -16.09 1.58 -14.32
C PRO A 167 -15.89 1.01 -12.91
N LEU A 168 -14.90 0.13 -12.77
CA LEU A 168 -14.42 -0.30 -11.48
C LEU A 168 -13.61 0.83 -10.84
N HIS A 169 -14.07 1.31 -9.71
CA HIS A 169 -13.42 2.35 -8.93
C HIS A 169 -12.53 1.71 -7.87
N VAL A 170 -11.22 1.93 -7.97
CA VAL A 170 -10.24 1.46 -7.01
C VAL A 170 -9.66 2.64 -6.26
N LYS A 171 -9.85 2.67 -4.94
CA LYS A 171 -9.10 3.55 -4.06
C LYS A 171 -8.05 2.73 -3.32
N GLY A 172 -6.83 3.23 -3.20
CA GLY A 172 -5.80 2.50 -2.50
C GLY A 172 -4.69 3.34 -1.91
N ARG A 173 -3.92 2.70 -1.04
CA ARG A 173 -2.71 3.19 -0.38
C ARG A 173 -1.58 2.22 -0.67
N LEU A 174 -0.55 2.70 -1.34
CA LEU A 174 0.69 2.00 -1.59
C LEU A 174 1.74 2.47 -0.58
N ARG A 175 2.51 1.54 -0.02
CA ARG A 175 3.76 1.84 0.66
C ARG A 175 4.78 0.77 0.31
N TYR A 176 5.95 1.17 -0.18
CA TYR A 176 7.01 0.25 -0.60
C TYR A 176 8.36 0.75 -0.11
N TRP A 177 9.13 -0.14 0.53
CA TRP A 177 10.47 0.13 1.02
C TRP A 177 11.49 -0.69 0.22
N VAL A 178 12.50 0.00 -0.30
CA VAL A 178 13.59 -0.62 -1.03
C VAL A 178 14.58 -1.22 -0.01
N PRO A 179 14.92 -2.51 -0.15
CA PRO A 179 15.95 -3.17 0.67
C PRO A 179 17.26 -2.39 0.67
N GLU A 180 17.97 -2.33 1.80
CA GLU A 180 19.22 -1.58 1.91
C GLU A 180 20.33 -2.11 1.00
N ASP A 181 20.37 -3.42 0.74
CA ASP A 181 21.30 -4.07 -0.19
C ASP A 181 21.01 -3.81 -1.66
N GLU A 182 19.88 -3.17 -1.97
CA GLU A 182 19.41 -2.85 -3.33
C GLU A 182 19.28 -1.33 -3.57
N ARG A 183 19.79 -0.51 -2.64
CA ARG A 183 20.04 0.95 -2.78
C ARG A 183 21.47 1.21 -3.24
#